data_AF-A0A1G0LL31-F1
#
_entry.id   AF-A0A1G0LL31-F1
#
_cell.length_a   1.000
_cell.length_b   1.000
_cell.length_c   1.000
_cell.angle_alpha   90.00
_cell.angle_beta   90.00
_cell.angle_gamma   90.00
#
_symmetry.space_group_name_H-M   'P 1'
#
loop_
_entity.id
_entity.type
_entity.pdbx_description
1 polymer ?
#
loop_
_entity_poly.entity_id
_entity_poly.type
_entity_poly.pdbx_seq_one_letter_code
_entity_poly.pdbx_strand_id
1 'polypeptide(L)'
;MRIAITESIKQALDGIGHVPDNLRQRFDAASPAPGGGGYLLTLSEDDATELAELVQWHVTTDPATGKATAATQPFVELIGLIDAAMFS
;
A
#
# COMPACT_ATOMS: atom_id res chain seq x y z
N MET A 1 7.23 3.63 11.07
CA MET A 1 6.72 2.25 11.06
C MET A 1 7.34 1.42 9.94
N ARG A 2 7.29 0.09 10.07
CA ARG A 2 7.75 -0.86 9.04
C ARG A 2 6.62 -1.84 8.76
N ILE A 3 6.21 -1.92 7.50
CA ILE A 3 5.06 -2.71 7.06
C ILE A 3 5.56 -3.76 6.08
N ALA A 4 5.30 -5.03 6.38
CA ALA A 4 5.54 -6.10 5.42
C ALA A 4 4.42 -6.09 4.37
N ILE A 5 4.78 -5.96 3.10
CA ILE A 5 3.85 -5.92 1.97
C ILE A 5 4.16 -7.06 0.99
N THR A 6 3.14 -7.53 0.30
CA THR A 6 3.27 -8.57 -0.73
C THR A 6 3.83 -7.99 -2.04
N GLU A 7 4.28 -8.86 -2.94
CA GLU A 7 4.71 -8.47 -4.30
C GLU A 7 3.57 -7.79 -5.08
N SER A 8 2.32 -8.26 -4.92
CA SER A 8 1.16 -7.63 -5.58
C SER A 8 0.90 -6.20 -5.09
N ILE A 9 1.08 -5.93 -3.80
CA ILE A 9 1.01 -4.56 -3.27
C ILE A 9 2.14 -3.71 -3.84
N LYS A 10 3.38 -4.23 -3.87
CA LYS A 10 4.52 -3.49 -4.43
C LYS A 10 4.29 -3.11 -5.90
N GLN A 11 3.84 -4.07 -6.72
CA GLN A 11 3.52 -3.83 -8.13
C GLN A 11 2.36 -2.83 -8.31
N ALA A 12 1.34 -2.90 -7.46
CA ALA A 12 0.24 -1.95 -7.49
C ALA A 12 0.70 -0.52 -7.18
N LEU A 13 1.58 -0.34 -6.19
CA LEU A 13 2.17 0.96 -5.84
C LEU A 13 3.06 1.52 -6.97
N ASP A 14 3.86 0.66 -7.59
CA ASP A 14 4.71 1.03 -8.74
C ASP A 14 3.87 1.46 -9.95
N GLY A 15 2.68 0.87 -10.11
CA GLY A 15 1.75 1.18 -11.19
C GLY A 15 0.97 2.49 -11.01
N ILE A 16 1.03 3.15 -9.85
CA ILE A 16 0.34 4.44 -9.64
C ILE A 16 1.06 5.51 -10.46
N GLY A 17 0.35 6.14 -11.39
CA GLY A 17 0.93 7.12 -12.32
C GLY A 17 1.35 8.44 -11.65
N HIS A 18 0.53 8.97 -10.74
CA HIS A 18 0.81 10.21 -10.01
C HIS A 18 0.92 9.92 -8.51
N VAL A 19 2.12 10.06 -7.98
CA VAL A 19 2.46 9.82 -6.56
C VAL A 19 3.29 11.01 -6.08
N PRO A 20 3.02 11.55 -4.88
CA PRO A 20 3.90 12.53 -4.23
C PRO A 20 5.36 12.03 -4.13
N ASP A 21 6.33 12.93 -4.30
CA ASP A 21 7.76 12.55 -4.39
C ASP A 21 8.26 11.84 -3.13
N ASN A 22 7.80 12.25 -1.94
CA ASN A 22 8.13 11.58 -0.68
C ASN A 22 7.66 10.13 -0.67
N LEU A 23 6.42 9.86 -1.10
CA LEU A 23 5.88 8.50 -1.18
C LEU A 23 6.57 7.68 -2.25
N ARG A 24 6.87 8.26 -3.42
CA ARG A 24 7.64 7.58 -4.47
C ARG A 24 8.99 7.12 -3.94
N GLN A 25 9.71 7.98 -3.21
CA GLN A 25 10.97 7.60 -2.56
C GLN A 25 10.81 6.42 -1.59
N ARG A 26 9.67 6.30 -0.89
CA ARG A 26 9.40 5.14 0.00
C ARG A 26 9.19 3.87 -0.78
N PHE A 27 8.48 3.93 -1.91
CA PHE A 27 8.23 2.76 -2.75
C PHE A 27 9.54 2.26 -3.36
N ASP A 28 10.37 3.16 -3.86
CA ASP A 28 11.67 2.84 -4.45
C ASP A 28 12.65 2.29 -3.41
N ALA A 29 12.54 2.75 -2.16
CA ALA A 29 13.35 2.26 -1.04
C ALA A 29 12.83 0.96 -0.40
N ALA A 30 11.69 0.43 -0.85
CA ALA A 30 11.15 -0.81 -0.30
C ALA A 30 12.12 -1.98 -0.57
N SER A 31 12.57 -2.63 0.49
CA SER A 31 13.56 -3.71 0.42
C SER A 31 12.90 -5.07 0.61
N PRO A 32 13.44 -6.17 0.07
CA PRO A 32 12.93 -7.52 0.36
C PRO A 32 12.81 -7.78 1.88
N ALA A 33 11.71 -8.38 2.30
CA ALA A 33 11.49 -8.69 3.71
C ALA A 33 12.42 -9.83 4.20
N PRO A 34 12.92 -9.78 5.45
CA PRO A 34 13.69 -10.88 6.03
C PRO A 34 12.83 -12.16 6.07
N GLY A 35 13.35 -13.26 5.52
CA GLY A 35 12.62 -14.54 5.42
C GLY A 35 11.97 -14.81 4.06
N GLY A 36 12.00 -13.84 3.14
CA GLY A 36 11.48 -13.97 1.77
C GLY A 36 9.97 -13.82 1.66
N GLY A 37 9.46 -13.67 0.44
CA GLY A 37 8.01 -13.65 0.15
C GLY A 37 7.33 -12.28 0.11
N GLY A 38 8.07 -11.18 0.21
CA GLY A 38 7.51 -9.83 0.12
C GLY A 38 8.56 -8.73 0.28
N TYR A 39 8.09 -7.50 0.52
CA TYR A 39 8.92 -6.32 0.76
C TYR A 39 8.60 -5.69 2.10
N LEU A 40 9.53 -4.89 2.59
CA LEU A 40 9.41 -4.09 3.78
C LEU A 40 9.32 -2.62 3.37
N LEU A 41 8.14 -2.05 3.56
CA LEU A 41 7.89 -0.63 3.34
C LEU A 41 8.11 0.12 4.65
N THR A 42 8.99 1.12 4.63
CA THR A 42 9.27 1.96 5.81
C THR A 42 8.64 3.33 5.61
N LEU A 43 7.75 3.72 6.52
CA LEU A 43 6.97 4.95 6.47
C LEU A 43 7.12 5.74 7.78
N SER A 44 7.04 7.06 7.74
CA SER A 44 6.64 7.84 8.91
C SER A 44 5.12 7.68 9.17
N GLU A 45 4.60 8.23 10.25
CA GLU A 45 3.14 8.28 10.48
C GLU A 45 2.43 9.17 9.45
N ASP A 46 3.05 10.30 9.09
CA ASP A 46 2.55 11.20 8.04
C ASP A 46 2.54 10.50 6.67
N ASP A 47 3.65 9.84 6.30
CA ASP A 47 3.74 9.09 5.04
C ASP A 47 2.69 7.96 4.99
N ALA A 48 2.39 7.32 6.13
CA ALA A 48 1.39 6.27 6.22
C ALA A 48 -0.04 6.79 6.03
N THR A 49 -0.35 7.94 6.64
CA THR A 49 -1.65 8.61 6.48
C THR A 49 -1.84 9.06 5.03
N GLU A 50 -0.86 9.75 4.46
CA GLU A 50 -0.90 10.23 3.07
C GLU A 50 -1.01 9.05 2.08
N LEU A 51 -0.29 7.95 2.35
CA LEU A 51 -0.38 6.75 1.54
C LEU A 51 -1.78 6.12 1.58
N ALA A 52 -2.36 5.97 2.78
CA ALA A 52 -3.70 5.42 2.94
C ALA A 52 -4.74 6.26 2.19
N GLU A 53 -4.67 7.59 2.29
CA GLU A 53 -5.53 8.50 1.54
C GLU A 53 -5.34 8.34 0.02
N LEU A 54 -4.09 8.33 -0.46
CA LEU A 54 -3.78 8.18 -1.89
C LEU A 54 -4.37 6.89 -2.46
N VAL A 55 -4.13 5.75 -1.80
CA VAL A 55 -4.56 4.45 -2.34
C VAL A 55 -6.06 4.23 -2.17
N GLN A 56 -6.71 4.88 -1.20
CA GLN A 56 -8.17 4.87 -1.06
C GLN A 56 -8.88 5.42 -2.32
N TRP A 57 -8.30 6.44 -2.97
CA TRP A 57 -8.83 6.98 -4.24
C TRP A 57 -8.71 6.00 -5.42
N HIS A 58 -7.85 4.99 -5.31
CA HIS A 58 -7.64 3.98 -6.34
C HIS A 58 -8.49 2.73 -6.12
N VAL A 59 -9.20 2.60 -4.99
CA VAL A 59 -10.10 1.48 -4.72
C VAL A 59 -11.35 1.60 -5.58
N THR A 60 -11.58 0.61 -6.44
CA THR A 60 -12.79 0.52 -7.26
C THR A 60 -13.65 -0.63 -6.76
N THR A 61 -14.90 -0.36 -6.40
CA THR A 61 -15.85 -1.37 -5.93
C THR A 61 -16.75 -1.88 -7.06
N ASP A 62 -16.97 -3.19 -7.09
CA ASP A 62 -17.98 -3.83 -7.93
C ASP A 62 -19.39 -3.43 -7.42
N PRO A 63 -20.25 -2.85 -8.28
CA PRO A 63 -21.57 -2.36 -7.86
C PRO A 63 -22.57 -3.47 -7.51
N ALA A 64 -22.37 -4.70 -8.01
CA ALA A 64 -23.25 -5.83 -7.71
C ALA A 64 -22.94 -6.47 -6.36
N THR A 65 -21.68 -6.47 -5.93
CA THR A 65 -21.25 -7.10 -4.67
C THR A 65 -20.87 -6.13 -3.57
N GLY A 66 -20.64 -4.85 -3.91
CA GLY A 66 -20.12 -3.83 -2.99
C GLY A 66 -18.67 -4.04 -2.56
N LYS A 67 -17.96 -5.02 -3.15
CA LYS A 67 -16.58 -5.37 -2.79
C LYS A 67 -15.59 -4.72 -3.73
N ALA A 68 -14.36 -4.50 -3.26
CA ALA A 68 -13.28 -4.08 -4.15
C ALA A 68 -13.08 -5.09 -5.29
N THR A 69 -12.82 -4.56 -6.48
CA THR A 69 -12.48 -5.36 -7.65
C THR A 69 -11.13 -6.03 -7.45
N ALA A 70 -10.90 -7.18 -8.10
CA ALA A 70 -9.63 -7.91 -8.01
C ALA A 70 -8.41 -7.03 -8.36
N ALA A 71 -8.56 -6.10 -9.30
CA ALA A 71 -7.50 -5.18 -9.69
C ALA A 71 -7.08 -4.19 -8.60
N THR A 72 -8.00 -3.83 -7.68
CA THR A 72 -7.76 -2.82 -6.63
C THR A 72 -7.69 -3.43 -5.23
N GLN A 73 -7.84 -4.75 -5.13
CA GLN A 73 -7.72 -5.50 -3.89
C GLN A 73 -6.40 -5.26 -3.14
N PRO A 74 -5.23 -5.12 -3.82
CA PRO A 74 -3.97 -4.82 -3.12
C PRO A 74 -4.00 -3.49 -2.36
N PHE A 75 -4.75 -2.48 -2.84
CA PHE A 75 -4.88 -1.20 -2.13
C PHE A 75 -5.69 -1.34 -0.85
N VAL A 76 -6.77 -2.13 -0.88
CA VAL A 76 -7.56 -2.43 0.32
C VAL A 76 -6.74 -3.19 1.36
N GLU A 77 -5.95 -4.16 0.91
CA GLU A 77 -5.04 -4.91 1.79
C GLU A 77 -4.02 -3.97 2.44
N LEU A 78 -3.41 -3.08 1.65
CA LEU A 78 -2.43 -2.11 2.16
C LEU A 78 -3.01 -1.15 3.19
N ILE A 79 -4.23 -0.62 2.99
CA ILE A 79 -4.89 0.24 3.99
C ILE A 79 -5.02 -0.50 5.31
N GLY A 80 -5.48 -1.75 5.29
CA GLY A 80 -5.60 -2.56 6.51
C GLY A 80 -4.26 -2.83 7.21
N LEU A 81 -3.18 -3.01 6.44
CA LEU A 81 -1.82 -3.16 7.00
C LEU A 81 -1.30 -1.86 7.63
N ILE A 82 -1.60 -0.71 7.03
CA ILE A 82 -1.27 0.61 7.57
C ILE A 82 -2.02 0.85 8.88
N ASP A 83 -3.33 0.64 8.89
CA ASP A 83 -4.16 0.80 10.09
C ASP A 83 -3.66 -0.11 11.22
N ALA A 84 -3.38 -1.38 10.92
CA ALA A 84 -2.86 -2.32 11.90
C ALA A 84 -1.51 -1.86 12.49
N ALA A 85 -0.61 -1.30 11.67
CA ALA A 85 0.70 -0.82 12.10
C ALA A 85 0.66 0.53 12.84
N MET A 86 -0.38 1.35 12.64
CA MET A 86 -0.57 2.62 13.35
C MET A 86 -1.09 2.42 14.78
N PHE A 87 -1.86 1.37 15.03
CA PHE A 87 -2.48 1.09 16.32
C PHE A 87 -1.88 -0.10 17.08
N SER A 88 -0.75 -0.65 16.61
CA SER A 88 0.04 -1.71 17.26
C SER A 88 1.10 -1.15 18.19
#